data_AF-A0A929BN26-F1
#
_entry.id   AF-A0A929BN26-F1
#
_cell.length_a   1.000
_cell.length_b   1.000
_cell.length_c   1.000
_cell.angle_alpha   90.00
_cell.angle_beta   90.00
_cell.angle_gamma   90.00
#
_symmetry.space_group_name_H-M   'P 1'
#
loop_
_entity.id
_entity.type
_entity.pdbx_description
1 polymer ?
#
loop_
_entity_poly.entity_id
_entity_poly.type
_entity_poly.pdbx_seq_one_letter_code
_entity_poly.pdbx_strand_id
1 'polypeptide(L)' 'MGTYGLEGVLQAWEREHLTSEQAIGQILLLLQELEERLRGLERRLERYVERARRLRQ' A
#
# COMPACT_ATOMS: atom_id res chain seq x y z
N MET A 1 13.07 1.04 -9.42
CA MET A 1 13.76 2.24 -8.90
C MET A 1 12.71 3.19 -8.35
N GLY A 2 12.53 3.13 -7.04
CA GLY A 2 11.53 3.86 -6.26
C GLY A 2 11.77 3.48 -4.81
N THR A 3 12.89 3.96 -4.27
CA THR A 3 13.50 3.51 -3.00
C THR A 3 12.95 4.28 -1.79
N TYR A 4 11.89 5.04 -1.98
CA TYR A 4 11.36 6.00 -1.02
C TYR A 4 9.90 5.68 -0.69
N GLY A 5 9.56 5.61 0.60
CA GLY A 5 8.15 5.66 1.01
C GLY A 5 7.54 7.02 0.67
N LEU A 6 6.22 7.19 0.90
CA LEU A 6 5.48 8.40 0.54
C LEU A 6 6.19 9.70 0.93
N GLU A 7 6.73 9.76 2.15
CA GLU A 7 7.45 10.94 2.64
C GLU A 7 8.68 11.28 1.80
N GLY A 8 9.46 10.28 1.37
CA GLY A 8 10.61 10.52 0.51
C GLY A 8 10.22 10.94 -0.91
N VAL A 9 9.08 10.49 -1.43
CA VAL A 9 8.52 10.98 -2.70
C VAL A 9 8.14 12.46 -2.58
N LEU A 10 7.47 12.83 -1.49
CA LEU A 10 7.05 14.22 -1.24
C LEU A 10 8.26 15.14 -1.06
N GLN A 11 9.27 14.74 -0.29
CA GLN A 11 10.50 15.52 -0.11
C GLN A 11 11.29 15.67 -1.41
N ALA A 12 11.34 14.63 -2.26
CA ALA A 12 12.00 14.72 -3.54
C ALA A 12 11.24 15.63 -4.52
N TRP A 13 9.91 15.63 -4.48
CA TRP A 13 9.08 16.53 -5.28
C TRP A 13 9.20 17.99 -4.83
N GLU A 14 9.16 18.25 -3.52
CA GLU A 14 9.34 19.59 -2.94
C GLU A 14 10.70 20.20 -3.31
N ARG A 15 11.74 19.37 -3.41
CA ARG A 15 13.09 19.78 -3.82
C ARG A 15 13.30 19.83 -5.34
N GLU A 16 12.23 19.71 -6.12
CA GLU A 16 12.25 19.71 -7.59
C GLU A 16 13.11 18.59 -8.20
N HIS A 17 13.43 17.54 -7.44
CA HIS A 17 14.14 16.36 -7.94
C HIS A 17 13.22 15.41 -8.72
N LEU A 18 11.91 15.57 -8.57
CA LEU A 18 10.89 14.85 -9.33
C LEU A 18 9.98 15.85 -10.03
N THR A 19 9.60 15.55 -11.27
CA THR A 19 8.47 16.25 -11.90
C THR A 19 7.16 15.82 -11.24
N SER A 20 6.10 16.63 -11.41
CA SER A 20 4.77 16.30 -10.92
C SER A 20 4.29 14.93 -11.43
N GLU A 21 4.55 14.61 -12.70
CA GLU A 21 4.22 13.30 -13.30
C GLU A 21 4.97 12.15 -12.63
N GLN A 22 6.26 12.35 -12.32
CA GLN A 22 7.06 11.33 -11.63
C GLN A 22 6.62 11.13 -10.19
N ALA A 23 6.29 12.21 -9.48
CA ALA A 23 5.75 12.14 -8.11
C ALA A 23 4.40 11.43 -8.09
N ILE A 24 3.47 11.79 -8.98
CA ILE A 24 2.16 11.13 -9.12
C ILE A 24 2.34 9.65 -9.45
N GLY A 25 3.22 9.30 -10.41
CA GLY A 25 3.49 7.92 -10.76
C GLY A 25 3.98 7.08 -9.57
N GLN A 26 4.90 7.63 -8.75
CA GLN A 26 5.38 6.95 -7.55
C GLN A 26 4.29 6.81 -6.48
N ILE A 27 3.46 7.83 -6.28
CA ILE A 27 2.32 7.77 -5.35
C ILE A 27 1.33 6.69 -5.77
N LEU A 28 1.01 6.59 -7.07
CA LEU A 28 0.10 5.56 -7.59
C LEU A 28 0.64 4.16 -7.35
N LEU A 29 1.94 3.94 -7.53
CA LEU A 29 2.57 2.63 -7.22
C LEU A 29 2.49 2.30 -5.73
N LEU A 30 2.74 3.27 -4.85
CA LEU A 30 2.60 3.09 -3.40
C LEU A 30 1.16 2.74 -3.00
N LEU A 31 0.16 3.37 -3.64
CA LEU A 31 -1.25 3.08 -3.41
C LEU A 31 -1.63 1.67 -3.87
N GLN A 32 -1.14 1.23 -5.03
CA GLN A 32 -1.36 -0.14 -5.53
C GLN A 32 -0.78 -1.18 -4.56
N GLU A 33 0.45 -0.98 -4.08
CA GLU A 33 1.06 -1.89 -3.11
C GLU A 33 0.26 -1.94 -1.79
N LEU A 34 -0.21 -0.79 -1.31
CA LEU A 34 -1.06 -0.72 -0.12
C LEU A 34 -2.39 -1.46 -0.31
N GLU A 35 -3.05 -1.28 -1.46
CA GLU A 35 -4.29 -1.97 -1.79
C GLU A 35 -4.11 -3.50 -1.81
N GLU A 36 -3.03 -3.99 -2.42
CA GLU A 36 -2.71 -5.42 -2.46
C GLU A 36 -2.48 -6.01 -1.07
N ARG A 37 -1.73 -5.29 -0.23
CA ARG A 37 -1.46 -5.68 1.16
C ARG A 37 -2.75 -5.70 1.98
N LEU A 38 -3.62 -4.70 1.81
CA LEU A 38 -4.91 -4.63 2.50
C LEU A 38 -5.81 -5.79 2.11
N ARG A 39 -5.97 -6.07 0.81
CA ARG A 39 -6.71 -7.25 0.31
C ARG A 39 -6.13 -8.57 0.83
N GLY A 40 -4.81 -8.63 1.02
CA GLY A 40 -4.15 -9.77 1.65
C GLY A 40 -4.57 -9.96 3.11
N LEU A 41 -4.64 -8.88 3.88
CA LEU A 41 -5.07 -8.89 5.28
C LEU A 41 -6.56 -9.21 5.43
N GLU A 42 -7.42 -8.61 4.59
CA GLU A 42 -8.87 -8.89 4.58
C GLU A 42 -9.15 -10.37 4.35
N ARG A 43 -8.56 -10.97 3.31
CA ARG A 43 -8.70 -12.41 3.03
C ARG A 43 -8.18 -13.29 4.17
N ARG A 44 -7.13 -12.85 4.88
CA ARG A 44 -6.63 -13.58 6.06
C ARG A 44 -7.64 -13.49 7.21
N LEU A 45 -8.16 -12.30 7.47
CA LEU A 45 -9.14 -12.05 8.52
C LEU A 45 -10.41 -12.88 8.30
N GLU A 46 -10.94 -12.90 7.07
CA GLU A 46 -12.08 -13.74 6.68
C GLU A 46 -11.84 -15.21 7.04
N ARG A 47 -10.68 -15.76 6.65
CA ARG A 47 -10.30 -17.15 6.99
C ARG A 47 -10.18 -17.39 8.49
N TYR A 48 -9.72 -16.42 9.28
CA TYR A 48 -9.66 -16.55 10.73
C TYR A 48 -11.07 -16.55 11.34
N VAL A 49 -11.94 -15.65 10.88
CA VAL A 49 -13.32 -15.55 11.33
C VAL A 49 -14.10 -16.83 11.01
N GLU A 50 -13.95 -17.39 9.81
CA GLU A 50 -14.57 -18.66 9.43
C GLU A 50 -14.12 -19.82 10.32
N ARG A 51 -12.81 -19.94 10.59
CA ARG A 51 -12.29 -20.97 11.51
C ARG A 51 -12.84 -20.81 12.91
N ALA A 52 -12.88 -19.59 13.43
CA ALA A 52 -13.42 -19.30 14.76
C ALA A 52 -14.93 -19.55 14.88
N ARG A 53 -15.67 -19.50 13.76
CA ARG A 53 -17.09 -19.92 13.71
C ARG A 53 -17.21 -21.44 13.76
N ARG A 54 -16.41 -22.17 12.98
CA ARG A 54 -16.43 -23.64 12.95
C ARG A 54 -16.08 -24.27 14.31
N LEU A 55 -15.19 -23.66 15.08
CA LEU A 55 -14.81 -24.15 16.42
C LEU A 55 -15.87 -23.89 17.51
N ARG A 56 -16.88 -23.06 17.22
CA ARG A 56 -17.98 -22.72 18.15
C ARG A 56 -19.28 -23.49 17.89
N GLN A 57 -19.32 -24.27 16.81
CA GLN A 57 -20.41 -25.18 16.47
C GLN A 57 -20.03 -26.59 16.89
#